data_AF-A0A947XUI7-F1
#
_entry.id   AF-A0A947XUI7-F1
#
_cell.length_a   1.000
_cell.length_b   1.000
_cell.length_c   1.000
_cell.angle_alpha   90.00
_cell.angle_beta   90.00
_cell.angle_gamma   90.00
#
_symmetry.space_group_name_H-M   'P 1'
#
loop_
_entity.id
_entity.type
_entity.pdbx_description
1 polymer ?
#
loop_
_entity_poly.entity_id
_entity_poly.type
_entity_poly.pdbx_seq_one_letter_code
_entity_poly.pdbx_strand_id
1 'polypeptide(L)'
;ASYLAANLAVLFAQMGRKVLLIDANMRQPRQQDIFNLGSGMGLSDILAERASTLQVHTIKPFQTLSVLPAGSPPPNPAELLARPAFGALLSSLETSYDIILLDTAPSQLSSDFQLVAARAGGMLLATRRNVSRLAPLAELKEKITFTGAQVVGAVVLD
;
A
#
# COMPACT_ATOMS: atom_id res chain seq x y z
N ALA A 1 5.57 7.42 -5.32
CA ALA A 1 4.87 6.95 -4.11
C ALA A 1 5.60 5.75 -3.50
N SER A 2 5.90 4.69 -4.25
CA SER A 2 6.54 3.47 -3.71
C SER A 2 7.82 3.69 -2.90
N TYR A 3 8.77 4.50 -3.40
CA TYR A 3 9.98 4.85 -2.62
C TYR A 3 9.67 5.66 -1.34
N LEU A 4 8.68 6.54 -1.39
CA LEU A 4 8.22 7.27 -0.19
C LEU A 4 7.65 6.29 0.84
N ALA A 5 6.80 5.35 0.41
CA ALA A 5 6.23 4.33 1.29
C ALA A 5 7.31 3.43 1.90
N ALA A 6 8.28 2.98 1.09
CA ALA A 6 9.41 2.17 1.54
C ALA A 6 10.27 2.90 2.58
N ASN A 7 10.66 4.15 2.29
CA ASN A 7 11.46 4.95 3.22
C ASN A 7 10.69 5.25 4.51
N LEU A 8 9.39 5.53 4.43
CA LEU A 8 8.56 5.74 5.60
C LEU A 8 8.46 4.47 6.45
N ALA A 9 8.34 3.30 5.83
CA ALA A 9 8.34 2.01 6.52
C ALA A 9 9.66 1.76 7.27
N VAL A 10 10.79 2.05 6.62
CA VAL A 10 12.12 1.97 7.22
C VAL A 10 12.25 2.93 8.40
N LEU A 11 11.81 4.18 8.27
CA LEU A 11 11.87 5.17 9.35
C LEU A 11 11.07 4.71 10.58
N PHE A 12 9.86 4.20 10.39
CA PHE A 12 9.07 3.67 11.51
C PHE A 12 9.72 2.44 12.17
N ALA A 13 10.32 1.56 11.37
CA ALA A 13 11.04 0.40 11.89
C ALA A 13 12.30 0.80 12.68
N GLN A 14 13.05 1.82 12.23
CA GLN A 14 14.19 2.38 12.96
C GLN A 14 13.78 3.00 14.31
N MET A 15 12.54 3.48 14.42
CA MET A 15 11.94 3.93 15.69
C MET A 15 11.42 2.77 16.56
N GLY A 16 11.70 1.52 16.19
CA GLY A 16 11.33 0.32 16.94
C GLY A 16 9.87 -0.11 16.79
N ARG A 17 9.11 0.48 15.85
CA ARG A 17 7.73 0.06 15.58
C ARG A 17 7.72 -1.24 14.77
N LYS A 18 6.74 -2.09 15.04
CA LYS A 18 6.39 -3.22 14.17
C LYS A 18 5.62 -2.69 12.98
N VAL A 19 6.25 -2.73 11.81
CA VAL A 19 5.74 -2.14 10.57
C VAL A 19 5.46 -3.24 9.56
N LEU A 20 4.29 -3.17 8.93
CA LEU A 20 3.98 -3.93 7.72
C LEU A 20 3.83 -2.96 6.55
N LEU A 21 4.61 -3.14 5.49
CA LEU A 21 4.40 -2.48 4.21
C LEU A 21 3.74 -3.45 3.23
N ILE A 22 2.56 -3.11 2.74
CA ILE A 22 1.82 -3.90 1.75
C ILE A 22 1.87 -3.18 0.40
N ASP A 23 2.32 -3.87 -0.63
CA ASP A 23 2.21 -3.40 -2.01
C ASP A 23 0.82 -3.72 -2.58
N ALA A 24 -0.11 -2.77 -2.42
CA ALA A 24 -1.45 -2.86 -2.99
C ALA A 24 -1.51 -2.33 -4.44
N ASN A 25 -0.37 -1.96 -5.04
CA ASN A 25 -0.28 -1.61 -6.45
C ASN A 25 -0.03 -2.87 -7.31
N MET A 26 -1.08 -3.64 -7.54
CA MET A 26 -0.98 -4.86 -8.37
C MET A 26 -0.83 -4.57 -9.88
N ARG A 27 -0.94 -3.31 -10.31
CA ARG A 27 -0.77 -2.92 -11.72
C ARG A 27 0.68 -2.68 -12.10
N GLN A 28 1.41 -2.02 -11.21
CA GLN A 28 2.83 -1.69 -11.37
C GLN A 28 3.55 -1.84 -10.03
N PRO A 29 3.62 -3.07 -9.48
CA PRO A 29 4.22 -3.30 -8.17
C PRO A 29 5.70 -2.95 -8.20
N ARG A 30 6.21 -2.49 -7.06
CA ARG A 30 7.61 -2.03 -6.95
C ARG A 30 8.28 -2.41 -5.65
N GLN A 31 7.53 -2.75 -4.60
CA GLN A 31 8.12 -3.02 -3.29
C GLN A 31 9.02 -4.26 -3.31
N GLN A 32 8.66 -5.27 -4.12
CA GLN A 32 9.50 -6.45 -4.32
C GLN A 32 10.91 -6.10 -4.83
N ASP A 33 11.01 -5.14 -5.76
CA ASP A 33 12.28 -4.73 -6.38
C ASP A 33 13.05 -3.80 -5.45
N ILE A 34 12.35 -2.87 -4.79
CA ILE A 34 12.93 -1.92 -3.83
C ILE A 34 13.62 -2.66 -2.68
N PHE A 35 13.02 -3.75 -2.19
CA PHE A 35 13.54 -4.54 -1.07
C PHE A 35 14.30 -5.81 -1.49
N ASN A 36 14.43 -6.08 -2.79
CA ASN A 36 15.11 -7.26 -3.33
C ASN A 36 14.58 -8.59 -2.75
N LEU A 37 13.25 -8.78 -2.80
CA LEU A 37 12.55 -9.88 -2.10
C LEU A 37 12.52 -11.21 -2.87
N GLY A 38 12.99 -11.23 -4.12
CA GLY A 38 12.83 -12.35 -5.03
C GLY A 38 11.37 -12.53 -5.49
N SER A 39 11.12 -13.57 -6.28
CA SER A 39 9.76 -13.95 -6.69
C SER A 39 9.04 -14.69 -5.57
N GLY A 40 7.77 -14.38 -5.35
CA GLY A 40 6.96 -15.05 -4.34
C GLY A 40 5.48 -14.71 -4.47
N MET A 41 4.67 -15.43 -3.70
CA MET A 41 3.26 -15.09 -3.54
C MET A 41 3.12 -13.78 -2.77
N GLY A 42 2.05 -13.04 -3.02
CA GLY A 42 1.78 -11.78 -2.35
C GLY A 42 0.30 -11.52 -2.15
N LEU A 43 -0.04 -10.24 -2.00
CA LEU A 43 -1.40 -9.79 -1.72
C LEU A 43 -2.43 -10.34 -2.71
N SER A 44 -2.15 -10.29 -4.01
CA SER A 44 -3.07 -10.77 -5.05
C SER A 44 -3.35 -12.26 -4.94
N ASP A 45 -2.33 -13.07 -4.63
CA ASP A 45 -2.44 -14.52 -4.49
C ASP A 45 -3.28 -14.89 -3.27
N ILE A 46 -3.12 -14.15 -2.17
CA ILE A 46 -3.93 -14.31 -0.95
C ILE A 46 -5.39 -13.95 -1.24
N LEU A 47 -5.65 -12.80 -1.87
CA LEU A 47 -7.01 -12.35 -2.17
C LEU A 47 -7.72 -13.21 -3.23
N ALA A 48 -6.95 -13.89 -4.08
CA ALA A 48 -7.42 -14.86 -5.04
C ALA A 48 -7.52 -16.29 -4.48
N GLU A 49 -7.27 -16.49 -3.17
CA GLU A 49 -7.33 -17.78 -2.47
C GLU A 49 -6.35 -18.84 -3.04
N ARG A 50 -5.29 -18.38 -3.70
CA ARG A 50 -4.20 -19.24 -4.23
C ARG A 50 -3.13 -19.52 -3.18
N ALA A 51 -3.10 -18.72 -2.11
CA ALA A 51 -2.23 -18.90 -0.96
C ALA A 51 -3.08 -19.02 0.32
N SER A 52 -2.89 -20.12 1.06
CA SER A 52 -3.61 -20.34 2.33
C SER A 52 -2.92 -19.68 3.53
N THR A 53 -1.65 -19.32 3.40
CA THR A 53 -0.85 -18.72 4.48
C THR A 53 -0.34 -17.37 4.05
N LEU A 54 -0.51 -16.38 4.92
CA LEU A 54 0.13 -15.07 4.78
C LEU A 54 1.65 -15.23 4.80
N GLN A 55 2.30 -14.95 3.69
CA GLN A 55 3.76 -14.89 3.61
C GLN A 55 4.20 -13.44 3.52
N VAL A 56 4.97 -12.99 4.52
CA VAL A 56 5.62 -11.69 4.53
C VAL A 56 7.13 -11.87 4.60
N HIS A 57 7.86 -10.91 4.06
CA HIS A 57 9.31 -10.91 4.08
C HIS A 57 9.81 -9.98 5.19
N THR A 58 10.49 -10.52 6.19
CA THR A 58 11.21 -9.72 7.18
C THR A 58 12.47 -9.13 6.55
N ILE A 59 12.64 -7.82 6.67
CA ILE A 59 13.78 -7.12 6.08
C ILE A 59 14.98 -7.23 7.02
N LYS A 60 16.04 -7.94 6.62
CA LYS A 60 17.16 -8.30 7.52
C LYS A 60 17.78 -7.10 8.28
N PRO A 61 18.06 -5.94 7.65
CA PRO A 61 18.56 -4.77 8.37
C PRO A 61 17.56 -4.14 9.34
N PHE A 62 16.26 -4.42 9.18
CA PHE A 62 15.15 -3.83 9.92
C PHE A 62 14.21 -4.93 10.43
N GLN A 63 14.60 -5.60 11.52
CA GLN A 63 13.90 -6.81 12.01
C GLN A 63 12.41 -6.59 12.35
N THR A 64 11.99 -5.35 12.60
CA THR A 64 10.59 -4.98 12.86
C THR A 64 9.82 -4.56 11.61
N LEU A 65 10.46 -4.59 10.43
CA LEU A 65 9.84 -4.31 9.14
C LEU A 65 9.55 -5.61 8.40
N SER A 66 8.27 -5.83 8.12
CA SER A 66 7.77 -6.85 7.21
C SER A 66 7.28 -6.20 5.92
N VAL A 67 7.47 -6.88 4.79
CA VAL A 67 6.91 -6.47 3.49
C VAL A 67 6.05 -7.59 2.93
N LEU A 68 4.82 -7.24 2.55
CA LEU A 68 3.93 -8.08 1.74
C LEU A 68 3.97 -7.57 0.29
N PRO A 69 4.64 -8.28 -0.65
CA PRO A 69 4.65 -7.88 -2.05
C PRO A 69 3.26 -8.01 -2.68
N ALA A 70 3.08 -7.43 -3.87
CA ALA A 70 1.78 -7.46 -4.55
C ALA A 70 1.38 -8.86 -5.01
N GLY A 71 2.36 -9.74 -5.29
CA GLY A 71 2.13 -11.09 -5.78
C GLY A 71 1.96 -11.17 -7.29
N SER A 72 1.39 -12.28 -7.77
CA SER A 72 1.19 -12.51 -9.20
C SER A 72 0.26 -11.45 -9.81
N PRO A 73 0.57 -10.89 -10.99
CA PRO A 73 -0.30 -9.91 -11.65
C PRO A 73 -1.70 -10.51 -11.90
N PRO A 74 -2.78 -9.97 -11.29
CA PRO A 74 -4.12 -10.47 -11.51
C PRO A 74 -4.73 -9.83 -12.76
N PRO A 75 -5.70 -10.49 -13.43
CA PRO A 75 -6.41 -9.88 -14.57
C PRO A 75 -7.20 -8.63 -14.16
N ASN A 76 -7.80 -8.64 -12.96
CA ASN A 76 -8.64 -7.56 -12.43
C ASN A 76 -8.23 -7.18 -10.99
N PRO A 77 -7.24 -6.28 -10.80
CA PRO A 77 -6.82 -5.81 -9.47
C PRO A 77 -7.96 -5.23 -8.62
N ALA A 78 -8.82 -4.41 -9.23
CA ALA A 78 -9.91 -3.73 -8.53
C ALA A 78 -10.91 -4.72 -7.91
N GLU A 79 -11.22 -5.82 -8.60
CA GLU A 79 -12.13 -6.84 -8.07
C GLU A 79 -11.57 -7.51 -6.82
N LEU A 80 -10.25 -7.80 -6.81
CA LEU A 80 -9.59 -8.36 -5.63
C LEU A 80 -9.61 -7.39 -4.45
N LEU A 81 -9.29 -6.12 -4.68
CA LEU A 81 -9.28 -5.08 -3.65
C LEU A 81 -10.68 -4.77 -3.10
N ALA A 82 -11.73 -4.96 -3.90
CA ALA A 82 -13.12 -4.75 -3.49
C ALA A 82 -13.64 -5.88 -2.57
N ARG A 83 -13.02 -7.07 -2.59
CA ARG A 83 -13.50 -8.23 -1.83
C ARG A 83 -13.56 -7.95 -0.32
N PRO A 84 -14.52 -8.57 0.42
CA PRO A 84 -14.52 -8.55 1.88
C PRO A 84 -13.22 -9.11 2.47
N ALA A 85 -12.62 -10.10 1.81
CA ALA A 85 -11.37 -10.74 2.21
C ALA A 85 -10.22 -9.73 2.41
N PHE A 86 -10.15 -8.65 1.63
CA PHE A 86 -9.12 -7.63 1.81
C PHE A 86 -9.27 -6.88 3.14
N GLY A 87 -10.50 -6.56 3.54
CA GLY A 87 -10.77 -5.91 4.83
C GLY A 87 -10.51 -6.87 5.98
N ALA A 88 -10.97 -8.12 5.87
CA ALA A 88 -10.71 -9.15 6.87
C ALA A 88 -9.20 -9.40 7.07
N LEU A 89 -8.43 -9.41 5.98
CA LEU A 89 -6.97 -9.49 6.02
C LEU A 89 -6.39 -8.31 6.82
N LEU A 90 -6.73 -7.06 6.48
CA LEU A 90 -6.22 -5.89 7.19
C LEU A 90 -6.57 -5.92 8.69
N SER A 91 -7.84 -6.21 9.04
CA SER A 91 -8.27 -6.30 10.44
C SER A 91 -7.54 -7.39 11.22
N SER A 92 -7.23 -8.54 10.60
CA SER A 92 -6.45 -9.58 11.27
C SER A 92 -5.00 -9.13 11.56
N LEU A 93 -4.44 -8.26 10.72
CA LEU A 93 -3.06 -7.77 10.81
C LEU A 93 -2.89 -6.65 11.83
N GLU A 94 -3.94 -5.89 12.13
CA GLU A 94 -3.92 -4.77 13.09
C GLU A 94 -3.45 -5.21 14.49
N THR A 95 -3.69 -6.46 14.88
CA THR A 95 -3.25 -6.99 16.18
C THR A 95 -1.75 -7.28 16.25
N SER A 96 -1.07 -7.38 15.10
CA SER A 96 0.32 -7.84 15.01
C SER A 96 1.31 -6.72 14.67
N TYR A 97 0.82 -5.61 14.12
CA TYR A 97 1.64 -4.49 13.65
C TYR A 97 1.16 -3.17 14.26
N ASP A 98 2.11 -2.35 14.71
CA ASP A 98 1.82 -1.00 15.19
C ASP A 98 1.41 -0.07 14.04
N ILE A 99 1.97 -0.32 12.85
CA ILE A 99 1.79 0.50 11.64
C ILE A 99 1.65 -0.39 10.42
N ILE A 100 0.59 -0.19 9.64
CA ILE A 100 0.39 -0.82 8.33
C ILE A 100 0.40 0.29 7.27
N LEU A 101 1.36 0.25 6.35
CA LEU A 101 1.46 1.14 5.21
C LEU A 101 0.99 0.42 3.94
N LEU A 102 0.14 1.07 3.17
CA LEU A 102 -0.40 0.54 1.91
C LEU A 102 0.14 1.38 0.74
N ASP A 103 0.98 0.79 -0.11
CA ASP A 103 1.39 1.41 -1.37
C ASP A 103 0.31 1.19 -2.42
N THR A 104 -0.07 2.23 -3.16
CA THR A 104 -1.22 2.20 -4.07
C THR A 104 -0.84 2.63 -5.48
N ALA A 105 -1.63 2.17 -6.46
CA ALA A 105 -1.48 2.62 -7.84
C ALA A 105 -1.71 4.14 -7.94
N PRO A 106 -0.98 4.85 -8.83
CA PRO A 106 -1.20 6.28 -9.06
C PRO A 106 -2.65 6.57 -9.45
N SER A 107 -3.23 7.64 -8.90
CA SER A 107 -4.63 8.01 -9.15
C SER A 107 -4.92 8.38 -10.60
N GLN A 108 -3.88 8.67 -11.40
CA GLN A 108 -3.99 8.93 -12.84
C GLN A 108 -4.12 7.64 -13.66
N LEU A 109 -3.70 6.49 -13.12
CA LEU A 109 -3.69 5.21 -13.82
C LEU A 109 -4.87 4.32 -13.41
N SER A 110 -5.38 4.48 -12.19
CA SER A 110 -6.53 3.70 -11.72
C SER A 110 -7.29 4.38 -10.58
N SER A 111 -8.53 3.93 -10.37
CA SER A 111 -9.34 4.17 -9.17
C SER A 111 -9.08 3.16 -8.05
N ASP A 112 -8.16 2.18 -8.23
CA ASP A 112 -7.84 1.16 -7.22
C ASP A 112 -7.49 1.77 -5.84
N PHE A 113 -6.88 2.96 -5.82
CA PHE A 113 -6.57 3.67 -4.58
C PHE A 113 -7.81 3.95 -3.73
N GLN A 114 -8.99 4.13 -4.33
CA GLN A 114 -10.23 4.39 -3.59
C GLN A 114 -10.68 3.15 -2.81
N LEU A 115 -10.48 1.96 -3.37
CA LEU A 115 -10.78 0.70 -2.70
C LEU A 115 -9.83 0.47 -1.52
N VAL A 116 -8.57 0.83 -1.69
CA VAL A 116 -7.59 0.79 -0.60
C VAL A 116 -7.89 1.85 0.46
N ALA A 117 -8.20 3.08 0.06
CA ALA A 117 -8.55 4.17 0.95
C ALA A 117 -9.81 3.84 1.78
N ALA A 118 -10.83 3.22 1.18
CA ALA A 118 -12.05 2.79 1.89
C ALA A 118 -11.79 1.79 3.03
N ARG A 119 -10.61 1.15 3.06
CA ARG A 119 -10.19 0.20 4.10
C ARG A 119 -9.05 0.73 4.97
N ALA A 120 -8.59 1.96 4.72
CA ALA A 120 -7.51 2.60 5.45
C ALA A 120 -8.04 3.74 6.33
N GLY A 121 -7.38 4.01 7.47
CA GLY A 121 -7.74 5.13 8.34
C GLY A 121 -7.37 6.51 7.77
N GLY A 122 -6.35 6.57 6.91
CA GLY A 122 -5.92 7.82 6.29
C GLY A 122 -4.98 7.60 5.11
N MET A 123 -4.84 8.63 4.27
CA MET A 123 -4.07 8.60 3.05
C MET A 123 -3.14 9.82 2.96
N LEU A 124 -1.87 9.56 2.62
CA LEU A 124 -0.86 10.58 2.37
C LEU A 124 -0.67 10.76 0.86
N LEU A 125 -0.74 12.00 0.38
CA LEU A 125 -0.59 12.29 -1.04
C LEU A 125 0.88 12.47 -1.41
N ALA A 126 1.39 11.68 -2.36
CA ALA A 126 2.68 11.93 -2.98
C ALA A 126 2.50 12.80 -4.22
N THR A 127 3.08 14.00 -4.23
CA THR A 127 3.03 14.96 -5.34
C THR A 127 4.43 15.16 -5.92
N ARG A 128 4.52 15.75 -7.11
CA ARG A 128 5.80 16.06 -7.77
C ARG A 128 5.93 17.54 -8.05
N ARG A 129 7.07 18.11 -7.68
CA ARG A 129 7.44 19.51 -7.97
C ARG A 129 7.32 19.76 -9.47
N ASN A 130 6.75 20.91 -9.85
CA ASN A 130 6.57 21.34 -11.24
C ASN A 130 5.74 20.39 -12.15
N VAL A 131 5.14 19.33 -11.60
CA VAL A 131 4.36 18.35 -12.37
C VAL A 131 2.94 18.25 -11.84
N SER A 132 2.77 18.07 -10.52
CA SER A 132 1.45 17.98 -9.90
C SER A 132 0.77 19.35 -9.83
N ARG A 133 -0.47 19.44 -10.33
CA ARG A 133 -1.26 20.67 -10.36
C ARG A 133 -2.29 20.68 -9.22
N LEU A 134 -2.61 21.86 -8.70
CA LEU A 134 -3.53 22.02 -7.56
C LEU A 134 -4.95 21.52 -7.84
N ALA A 135 -5.53 21.82 -9.01
CA ALA A 135 -6.89 21.41 -9.33
C ALA A 135 -7.09 19.87 -9.33
N PRO A 136 -6.27 19.07 -10.04
CA PRO A 136 -6.33 17.61 -9.94
C PRO A 136 -6.07 17.07 -8.52
N LEU A 137 -5.26 17.74 -7.71
CA LEU A 137 -5.02 17.35 -6.31
C LEU A 137 -6.24 17.63 -5.43
N ALA A 138 -6.97 18.72 -5.67
CA ALA A 138 -8.22 19.02 -4.98
C ALA A 138 -9.30 17.97 -5.30
N GLU A 139 -9.46 17.62 -6.58
CA GLU A 139 -10.37 16.53 -7.00
C GLU A 139 -9.96 15.18 -6.39
N LEU A 140 -8.66 14.88 -6.32
CA LEU A 140 -8.16 13.67 -5.68
C LEU A 140 -8.51 13.64 -4.19
N LYS A 141 -8.33 14.77 -3.49
CA LYS A 141 -8.72 14.90 -2.09
C LYS A 141 -10.20 14.61 -1.90
N GLU A 142 -11.07 15.18 -2.73
CA GLU A 142 -12.51 14.92 -2.69
C GLU A 142 -12.83 13.43 -2.89
N LYS A 143 -12.20 12.79 -3.88
CA LYS A 143 -12.37 11.35 -4.15
C LYS A 143 -11.96 10.48 -2.96
N ILE A 144 -10.92 10.85 -2.22
CA ILE A 144 -10.47 10.14 -1.02
C ILE A 144 -11.45 10.37 0.13
N THR A 145 -11.88 11.61 0.35
CA THR A 145 -12.85 11.91 1.42
C THR A 145 -14.19 11.21 1.19
N PHE A 146 -14.60 11.02 -0.06
CA PHE A 146 -15.80 10.24 -0.40
C PHE A 146 -15.70 8.75 0.01
N THR A 147 -14.50 8.19 0.17
CA THR A 147 -14.34 6.81 0.66
C THR A 147 -14.44 6.71 2.19
N GLY A 148 -14.58 7.83 2.90
CA GLY A 148 -14.52 7.91 4.36
C GLY A 148 -13.10 8.04 4.92
N ALA A 149 -12.07 8.00 4.07
CA ALA A 149 -10.68 8.17 4.51
C ALA A 149 -10.31 9.64 4.69
N GLN A 150 -9.45 9.93 5.66
CA GLN A 150 -8.87 11.27 5.84
C GLN A 150 -7.64 11.46 4.96
N VAL A 151 -7.51 12.64 4.35
CA VAL A 151 -6.23 13.05 3.76
C VAL A 151 -5.35 13.62 4.85
N VAL A 152 -4.33 12.85 5.23
CA VAL A 152 -3.40 13.20 6.32
C VAL A 152 -2.53 14.40 5.95
N GLY A 153 -2.16 14.50 4.68
CA GLY A 153 -1.32 15.57 4.16
C GLY A 153 -0.77 15.24 2.77
N ALA A 154 0.22 16.03 2.34
CA ALA A 154 0.92 15.83 1.09
C ALA A 154 2.44 15.94 1.27
N VAL A 155 3.19 15.12 0.54
CA VAL A 155 4.64 15.17 0.42
C VAL A 155 4.99 15.55 -1.01
N VAL A 156 5.75 16.64 -1.15
CA VAL A 156 6.27 17.09 -2.45
C VAL A 156 7.58 16.37 -2.71
N LEU A 157 7.58 15.50 -3.72
CA LEU A 157 8.77 14.84 -4.25
C LEU A 157 9.37 15.71 -5.36
N ASP A 158 10.68 15.59 -5.56
CA ASP A 158 11.35 16.21 -6.70
C ASP A 158 11.08 15.44 -8.02
#